data_AF-A0A5P2G5V0-F1
#
_entry.id   AF-A0A5P2G5V0-F1
#
_cell.length_a   1.000
_cell.length_b   1.000
_cell.length_c   1.000
_cell.angle_alpha   90.00
_cell.angle_beta   90.00
_cell.angle_gamma   90.00
#
_symmetry.space_group_name_H-M   'P 1'
#
loop_
_entity.id
_entity.type
_entity.pdbx_description
1 polymer ?
#
loop_
_entity_poly.entity_id
_entity_poly.type
_entity_poly.pdbx_seq_one_letter_code
_entity_poly.pdbx_strand_id
1 'polypeptide(L)'
;MYSYSLLEPDCYYIVQLVEDAPLTLIQVKVVSDYAMYVVRYENEMSMQWVKKTDKIFDIVELLSDEAAQKWLNVYTNNEESFYGGSSDEL
;
A
#
# COMPACT_ATOMS: atom_id res chain seq x y z
N MET A 1 2.59 12.43 -15.16
CA MET A 1 1.69 12.01 -14.07
C MET A 1 0.78 10.91 -14.57
N TYR A 2 0.64 9.88 -13.77
CA TYR A 2 -0.21 8.72 -13.98
C TYR A 2 -1.53 8.86 -13.21
N SER A 3 -2.35 7.82 -13.23
CA SER A 3 -3.58 7.73 -12.46
C SER A 3 -3.81 6.31 -11.96
N TYR A 4 -4.66 6.18 -10.93
CA TYR A 4 -4.99 4.89 -10.33
C TYR A 4 -5.62 3.90 -11.33
N SER A 5 -6.23 4.37 -12.41
CA SER A 5 -6.77 3.53 -13.49
C SER A 5 -5.77 2.57 -14.15
N LEU A 6 -4.46 2.79 -13.96
CA LEU A 6 -3.40 1.94 -14.50
C LEU A 6 -3.01 0.78 -13.57
N LEU A 7 -3.56 0.75 -12.35
CA LEU A 7 -3.21 -0.26 -11.35
C LEU A 7 -4.19 -1.44 -11.43
N GLU A 8 -3.65 -2.64 -11.23
CA GLU A 8 -4.39 -3.90 -11.26
C GLU A 8 -4.84 -4.29 -9.84
N PRO A 9 -6.00 -4.96 -9.69
CA PRO A 9 -6.45 -5.48 -8.39
C PRO A 9 -5.46 -6.48 -7.81
N ASP A 10 -5.41 -6.56 -6.48
CA ASP A 10 -4.60 -7.50 -5.70
C ASP A 10 -3.08 -7.37 -5.87
N CYS A 11 -2.63 -6.38 -6.65
CA CYS A 11 -1.21 -6.06 -6.83
C CYS A 11 -0.69 -5.02 -5.84
N TYR A 12 0.62 -5.09 -5.57
CA TYR A 12 1.36 -4.14 -4.74
C TYR A 12 2.22 -3.24 -5.64
N TYR A 13 2.11 -1.92 -5.42
CA TYR A 13 2.86 -0.93 -6.18
C TYR A 13 3.66 -0.02 -5.26
N ILE A 14 4.90 0.26 -5.64
CA ILE A 14 5.66 1.38 -5.09
C ILE A 14 5.35 2.59 -5.97
N VAL A 15 4.79 3.64 -5.36
CA VAL A 15 4.36 4.85 -6.06
C VAL A 15 4.92 6.09 -5.38
N GLN A 16 5.02 7.18 -6.14
CA GLN A 16 5.19 8.51 -5.61
C GLN A 16 3.89 9.28 -5.82
N LEU A 17 3.25 9.71 -4.72
CA LEU A 17 1.93 10.37 -4.79
C LEU A 17 2.04 11.87 -5.07
N VAL A 18 3.09 12.51 -4.57
CA VAL A 18 3.38 13.95 -4.71
C VAL A 18 4.83 14.12 -5.15
N GLU A 19 5.11 15.08 -6.02
CA GLU A 19 6.48 15.44 -6.44
C GLU A 19 7.39 15.66 -5.22
N ASP A 20 8.60 15.11 -5.28
CA ASP A 20 9.61 15.16 -4.22
C ASP A 20 9.22 14.55 -2.85
N ALA A 21 8.05 13.89 -2.74
CA ALA A 21 7.65 13.18 -1.53
C ALA A 21 8.26 11.77 -1.45
N PRO A 22 8.34 11.15 -0.25
CA PRO A 22 8.76 9.76 -0.10
C PRO A 22 7.90 8.78 -0.90
N LEU A 23 8.48 7.64 -1.27
CA LEU A 23 7.76 6.56 -1.92
C LEU A 23 6.79 5.91 -0.94
N THR A 24 5.63 5.52 -1.46
CA THR A 24 4.55 4.87 -0.71
C THR A 24 4.28 3.51 -1.33
N LEU A 25 4.21 2.47 -0.50
CA LEU A 25 3.68 1.18 -0.93
C LEU A 25 2.16 1.22 -0.85
N ILE A 26 1.49 0.86 -1.93
CA ILE A 26 0.04 0.72 -1.98
C ILE A 26 -0.36 -0.67 -2.45
N GLN A 27 -1.52 -1.13 -2.00
CA GLN A 27 -2.18 -2.33 -2.52
C GLN A 27 -3.59 -1.99 -2.97
N VAL A 28 -3.95 -2.41 -4.17
CA VAL A 28 -5.33 -2.31 -4.67
C VAL A 28 -6.14 -3.48 -4.12
N LYS A 29 -7.23 -3.20 -3.40
CA LYS A 29 -8.10 -4.23 -2.83
C LYS A 29 -9.41 -4.42 -3.60
N VAL A 30 -9.98 -3.32 -4.09
CA VAL A 30 -11.26 -3.35 -4.81
C VAL A 30 -11.19 -2.39 -5.98
N VAL A 31 -11.74 -2.81 -7.12
CA VAL A 31 -11.90 -1.98 -8.31
C VAL A 31 -13.39 -1.90 -8.62
N SER A 32 -13.93 -0.69 -8.65
CA SER A 32 -15.28 -0.38 -9.16
C SER A 32 -15.16 0.35 -10.49
N ASP A 33 -16.29 0.77 -11.09
CA ASP A 33 -16.29 1.49 -12.37
C ASP A 33 -15.47 2.79 -12.31
N TYR A 34 -15.65 3.58 -11.24
CA TYR A 34 -15.10 4.94 -11.13
C TYR A 34 -14.05 5.11 -10.03
N ALA A 35 -13.98 4.17 -9.08
CA ALA A 35 -13.14 4.29 -7.89
C ALA A 35 -12.44 2.97 -7.56
N MET A 36 -11.37 3.07 -6.79
CA MET A 36 -10.59 1.94 -6.30
C MET A 36 -10.43 2.07 -4.79
N TYR A 37 -10.53 0.94 -4.08
CA TYR A 37 -10.23 0.88 -2.66
C TYR A 37 -8.78 0.42 -2.52
N VAL A 38 -7.96 1.26 -1.87
CA VAL A 38 -6.52 1.02 -1.74
C VAL A 38 -6.11 1.04 -0.27
N VAL A 39 -5.15 0.19 0.06
CA VAL A 39 -4.41 0.26 1.32
C VAL A 39 -3.11 1.00 1.05
N ARG A 40 -2.77 1.98 1.88
CA ARG A 40 -1.47 2.66 1.87
C ARG A 40 -0.70 2.23 3.12
N TYR A 41 0.53 1.79 2.90
CA TYR A 41 1.45 1.40 3.94
C TYR A 41 2.47 2.52 4.14
N GLU A 42 2.09 3.47 5.00
CA GLU A 42 2.93 4.61 5.43
C GLU A 42 3.36 4.37 6.89
N ASN A 43 3.61 5.44 7.67
CA ASN A 43 3.86 5.32 9.11
C ASN A 43 2.65 4.71 9.85
N GLU A 44 1.44 5.03 9.39
CA GLU A 44 0.19 4.42 9.83
C GLU A 44 -0.51 3.83 8.61
N MET A 45 -0.92 2.57 8.71
CA MET A 45 -1.70 1.92 7.65
C MET A 45 -3.05 2.62 7.51
N SER A 46 -3.36 3.06 6.29
CA SER A 46 -4.65 3.70 5.99
C SER A 46 -5.33 3.02 4.81
N MET A 47 -6.66 2.90 4.89
CA MET A 47 -7.49 2.35 3.82
C MET A 47 -8.42 3.45 3.32
N GLN A 48 -8.49 3.65 2.00
CA GLN A 48 -9.27 4.73 1.43
C GLN A 48 -9.79 4.43 0.03
N TRP A 49 -10.90 5.08 -0.33
CA TRP A 49 -11.39 5.14 -1.69
C TRP A 49 -10.71 6.28 -2.44
N VAL A 50 -10.19 5.98 -3.63
CA VAL A 50 -9.64 6.95 -4.58
C VAL A 50 -10.40 6.87 -5.89
N LYS A 51 -10.53 7.99 -6.61
CA LYS A 51 -11.07 7.95 -7.98
C LYS A 51 -10.00 7.37 -8.89
N LYS A 52 -10.42 6.62 -9.91
CA LYS A 52 -9.51 6.13 -10.96
C LYS A 52 -8.74 7.25 -11.67
N THR A 53 -9.33 8.44 -11.72
CA THR A 53 -8.78 9.65 -12.32
C THR A 53 -7.90 10.46 -11.38
N ASP A 54 -7.84 10.10 -10.09
CA ASP A 54 -6.93 10.77 -9.16
C ASP A 54 -5.50 10.53 -9.61
N LYS A 55 -4.67 11.56 -9.46
CA LYS A 55 -3.33 11.57 -10.03
C LYS A 55 -2.36 10.82 -9.12
N ILE A 56 -1.45 10.09 -9.76
CA ILE A 56 -0.23 9.55 -9.15
C ILE A 56 0.92 10.30 -9.82
N PHE A 57 1.85 10.84 -9.03
CA PHE A 57 2.98 11.57 -9.61
C PHE A 57 3.84 10.62 -10.47
N ASP A 58 4.27 9.50 -9.87
CA ASP A 58 5.04 8.46 -10.54
C ASP A 58 4.63 7.04 -10.06
N ILE A 59 4.68 6.06 -10.98
CA ILE A 59 4.53 4.64 -10.66
C ILE A 59 5.91 4.03 -10.83
N VAL A 60 6.58 3.76 -9.72
CA VAL A 60 8.00 3.35 -9.71
C VAL A 60 8.10 1.87 -10.08
N GLU A 61 7.30 1.03 -9.43
CA GLU A 61 7.39 -0.42 -9.59
C GLU A 61 6.08 -1.13 -9.26
N LEU A 62 5.76 -2.15 -10.05
CA LEU A 62 4.83 -3.23 -9.68
C LEU A 62 5.65 -4.35 -9.05
N LEU A 63 5.43 -4.64 -7.77
CA LEU A 63 6.17 -5.68 -7.08
C LEU A 63 5.75 -7.08 -7.56
N SER A 64 6.72 -7.98 -7.62
CA SER A 64 6.43 -9.41 -7.74
C SER A 64 5.86 -9.96 -6.42
N ASP A 65 5.15 -11.09 -6.51
CA ASP A 65 4.60 -11.78 -5.33
C ASP A 65 5.68 -12.09 -4.28
N GLU A 66 6.88 -12.50 -4.72
CA GLU A 66 8.00 -12.78 -3.82
C GLU A 66 8.46 -11.52 -3.06
N ALA A 67 8.58 -10.39 -3.75
CA ALA A 67 8.99 -9.13 -3.13
C ALA A 67 7.92 -8.61 -2.17
N ALA A 68 6.65 -8.66 -2.57
CA ALA A 68 5.52 -8.29 -1.72
C ALA A 68 5.46 -9.15 -0.44
N GLN A 69 5.69 -10.47 -0.55
CA GLN A 69 5.69 -11.35 0.61
C GLN A 69 6.86 -11.08 1.56
N LYS A 70 8.06 -10.82 1.03
CA LYS A 70 9.21 -10.42 1.86
C LYS A 70 8.92 -9.14 2.63
N TRP A 71 8.31 -8.14 1.99
CA TRP A 71 7.91 -6.91 2.65
C TRP A 71 6.84 -7.17 3.73
N LEU A 72 5.81 -7.96 3.42
CA LEU A 72 4.72 -8.25 4.36
C LEU A 72 5.23 -8.96 5.62
N ASN A 73 6.19 -9.88 5.48
CA ASN A 73 6.84 -10.54 6.61
C ASN A 73 7.58 -9.53 7.50
N VAL A 74 8.28 -8.56 6.91
CA VAL A 74 8.95 -7.50 7.68
C VAL A 74 7.91 -6.63 8.40
N TYR A 75 6.85 -6.21 7.71
CA TYR A 75 5.79 -5.38 8.28
C TYR A 75 5.10 -6.07 9.47
N THR A 76 4.67 -7.32 9.28
CA THR A 76 3.95 -8.11 10.30
C THR A 76 4.84 -8.42 11.51
N ASN A 77 6.10 -8.82 11.29
CA ASN A 77 7.02 -9.07 12.40
C ASN A 77 7.32 -7.80 13.20
N ASN A 78 7.31 -6.63 12.56
CA ASN A 78 7.49 -5.35 13.24
C ASN A 78 6.25 -5.00 14.08
N GLU A 79 5.04 -5.22 13.56
CA GLU A 79 3.80 -5.01 14.32
C GLU A 79 3.65 -6.00 15.48
N GLU A 80 3.94 -7.28 15.28
CA GLU A 80 3.97 -8.26 16.38
C GLU A 80 5.01 -7.90 17.45
N SER A 81 6.16 -7.36 17.06
CA SER A 81 7.17 -6.87 18.01
C SER A 81 6.74 -5.59 18.74
N PHE A 82 5.88 -4.76 18.12
CA PHE A 82 5.37 -3.52 18.70
C PHE A 82 4.17 -3.77 19.64
N TYR A 83 3.31 -4.75 19.33
CA TYR A 83 2.13 -5.11 20.13
C TYR A 83 2.33 -6.32 21.06
N GLY A 84 3.42 -7.09 20.91
CA GLY A 84 3.75 -8.28 21.71
C GLY A 84 4.33 -7.99 23.12
N GLY A 85 4.30 -6.75 23.58
CA GLY A 85 4.76 -6.33 24.91
C GLY A 85 3.66 -6.31 25.98
N SER A 86 2.48 -6.88 25.74
CA SER A 86 1.40 -6.95 26.73
C SER A 86 0.61 -8.24 26.56
N SER A 87 1.08 -9.32 27.18
CA SER A 87 0.21 -10.42 27.59
C SER A 87 0.58 -10.74 29.03
N ASP A 88 -0.26 -10.20 29.91
CA ASP A 88 -0.25 -10.36 31.35
C ASP A 88 -0.06 -11.82 31.76
N GLU A 89 0.77 -12.00 32.79
CA GLU A 89 0.88 -13.23 33.56
C GLU A 89 -0.51 -13.64 34.10
N LEU A 90 -0.96 -14.85 33.76
CA LEU A 90 -2.00 -15.59 34.48
C LEU A 90 -1.41 -16.89 35.03
#